data_AF-A0AA40WFU3-F1
#
_entry.id   AF-A0AA40WFU3-F1
#
_cell.length_a   1.000
_cell.length_b   1.000
_cell.length_c   1.000
_cell.angle_alpha   90.00
_cell.angle_beta   90.00
_cell.angle_gamma   90.00
#
_symmetry.space_group_name_H-M   'P 1'
#
loop_
_entity.id
_entity.type
_entity.pdbx_description
1 polymer ?
#
loop_
_entity_poly.entity_id
_entity_poly.type
_entity_poly.pdbx_seq_one_letter_code
_entity_poly.pdbx_strand_id
1 'polypeptide(L)'
;LELMNSGALQMVKVNAASLESFGPEYGVFSLPFLFRDRDHYYNVRKRDLGKRILASTESKGFVGLTWYDGGARSFYAGKPITQPDDLVGMKIRVQQSPSAIVMVKALGGVPTPMAQGELYTELHQGVVEGGLNHPVFYADIRHAELAKFHSRDV
;
A
#
# COMPACT_ATOMS: atom_id res chain seq x y z
N LEU A 1 -11.16 10.56 1.41
CA LEU A 1 -10.59 11.70 0.65
C LEU A 1 -11.68 12.46 -0.08
N GLU A 2 -12.59 11.79 -0.78
CA GLU A 2 -13.79 12.45 -1.33
C GLU A 2 -14.61 13.21 -0.29
N LEU A 3 -14.89 12.60 0.88
CA LEU A 3 -15.56 13.28 2.00
C LEU A 3 -14.77 14.46 2.58
N MET A 4 -13.44 14.46 2.44
CA MET A 4 -12.65 15.64 2.81
C MET A 4 -12.79 16.75 1.78
N ASN A 5 -12.76 16.41 0.49
CA ASN A 5 -12.96 17.38 -0.59
C ASN A 5 -14.36 18.03 -0.55
N SER A 6 -15.39 17.30 -0.11
CA SER A 6 -16.73 17.86 0.08
C SER A 6 -16.88 18.68 1.37
N GLY A 7 -15.88 18.67 2.25
CA GLY A 7 -15.93 19.32 3.57
C GLY A 7 -16.72 18.56 4.63
N ALA A 8 -17.28 17.38 4.31
CA ALA A 8 -18.03 16.56 5.25
C ALA A 8 -17.14 15.89 6.33
N LEU A 9 -15.85 15.66 6.02
CA LEU A 9 -14.84 15.12 6.93
C LEU A 9 -13.66 16.08 7.04
N GLN A 10 -13.25 16.44 8.26
CA GLN A 10 -12.20 17.46 8.45
C GLN A 10 -10.79 16.86 8.60
N MET A 11 -10.68 15.59 8.97
CA MET A 11 -9.38 14.92 9.13
C MET A 11 -9.51 13.42 8.88
N VAL A 12 -8.49 12.83 8.24
CA VAL A 12 -8.39 11.38 8.06
C VAL A 12 -6.94 10.94 8.13
N LYS A 13 -6.69 9.76 8.71
CA LYS A 13 -5.42 9.05 8.53
C LYS A 13 -5.52 8.17 7.29
N VAL A 14 -4.66 8.40 6.30
CA VAL A 14 -4.66 7.69 5.01
C VAL A 14 -3.26 7.19 4.68
N ASN A 15 -3.17 6.16 3.84
CA ASN A 15 -1.90 5.64 3.36
C ASN A 15 -1.34 6.50 2.20
N ALA A 16 -0.01 6.66 2.14
CA ALA A 16 0.66 7.38 1.05
C ALA A 16 0.34 6.82 -0.34
N ALA A 17 0.22 5.50 -0.50
CA ALA A 17 -0.09 4.90 -1.79
C ALA A 17 -1.47 5.30 -2.32
N SER A 18 -2.47 5.44 -1.44
CA SER A 18 -3.79 5.95 -1.81
C SER A 18 -3.79 7.43 -2.17
N LEU A 19 -2.81 8.19 -1.66
CA LEU A 19 -2.64 9.61 -1.99
C LEU A 19 -1.95 9.85 -3.34
N GLU A 20 -1.32 8.84 -3.95
CA GLU A 20 -0.68 8.97 -5.28
C GLU A 20 -1.64 9.51 -6.35
N SER A 21 -2.89 9.07 -6.33
CA SER A 21 -3.93 9.53 -7.25
C SER A 21 -4.29 11.01 -7.05
N PHE A 22 -3.92 11.59 -5.89
CA PHE A 22 -4.12 13.00 -5.56
C PHE A 22 -2.83 13.82 -5.64
N GLY A 23 -1.65 13.21 -5.57
CA GLY A 23 -0.36 13.89 -5.67
C GLY A 23 0.75 12.88 -6.03
N PRO A 24 1.38 12.97 -7.21
CA PRO A 24 2.42 12.01 -7.61
C PRO A 24 3.62 11.98 -6.65
N GLU A 25 3.86 13.04 -5.90
CA GLU A 25 4.92 13.16 -4.90
C GLU A 25 4.82 12.10 -3.79
N TYR A 26 3.62 11.63 -3.46
CA TYR A 26 3.43 10.56 -2.48
C TYR A 26 3.94 9.21 -2.98
N GLY A 27 4.08 9.03 -4.30
CA GLY A 27 4.51 7.78 -4.93
C GLY A 27 5.91 7.34 -4.53
N VAL A 28 6.76 8.26 -4.06
CA VAL A 28 8.09 7.92 -3.53
C VAL A 28 8.03 6.87 -2.43
N PHE A 29 6.93 6.80 -1.66
CA PHE A 29 6.76 5.84 -0.57
C PHE A 29 6.19 4.49 -1.02
N SER A 30 5.81 4.36 -2.28
CA SER A 30 5.26 3.13 -2.85
C SER A 30 6.23 2.43 -3.80
N LEU A 31 7.38 3.05 -4.10
CA LEU A 31 8.40 2.44 -4.93
C LEU A 31 9.04 1.24 -4.21
N PRO A 32 9.07 0.05 -4.83
CA PRO A 32 9.64 -1.13 -4.22
C PRO A 32 11.15 -0.95 -4.02
N PHE A 33 11.65 -1.40 -2.86
CA PHE A 33 13.08 -1.41 -2.50
C PHE A 33 13.82 -0.05 -2.52
N LEU A 34 13.11 1.08 -2.60
CA LEU A 34 13.73 2.41 -2.57
C LEU A 34 14.46 2.71 -1.25
N PHE A 35 13.87 2.27 -0.13
CA PHE A 35 14.44 2.47 1.20
C PHE A 35 15.28 1.27 1.60
N ARG A 36 16.59 1.49 1.74
CA ARG A 36 17.56 0.48 2.20
C ARG A 36 17.23 -0.12 3.56
N ASP A 37 16.78 0.71 4.48
CA ASP A 37 16.50 0.33 5.86
C ASP A 37 15.52 1.30 6.53
N ARG A 38 15.15 0.97 7.76
CA ARG A 38 14.19 1.72 8.56
C ARG A 38 14.68 3.13 8.90
N ASP A 39 15.98 3.30 9.14
CA ASP A 39 16.55 4.60 9.49
C ASP A 39 16.58 5.54 8.29
N HIS A 40 16.92 5.02 7.10
CA HIS A 40 16.79 5.75 5.84
C HIS A 40 15.34 6.21 5.62
N TYR A 41 14.36 5.31 5.83
CA TYR A 41 12.94 5.63 5.70
C TYR A 41 12.46 6.71 6.69
N TYR A 42 12.87 6.65 7.96
CA TYR A 42 12.53 7.71 8.93
C TYR A 42 13.22 9.04 8.62
N ASN A 43 14.48 9.00 8.21
CA ASN A 43 15.26 10.20 7.93
C ASN A 43 14.67 10.98 6.76
N VAL A 44 14.29 10.33 5.65
CA VAL A 44 13.68 11.01 4.50
C VAL A 44 12.43 11.81 4.89
N ARG A 45 11.57 11.24 5.76
CA ARG A 45 10.32 11.86 6.21
C ARG A 45 10.52 13.08 7.11
N LYS A 46 11.62 13.13 7.86
CA LYS A 46 11.94 14.23 8.78
C LYS A 46 12.62 15.42 8.10
N ARG A 47 13.15 15.23 6.89
CA ARG A 47 13.86 16.26 6.12
C ARG A 47 12.89 17.14 5.34
N ASP A 48 13.43 18.16 4.69
CA ASP A 48 12.64 19.12 3.88
C ASP A 48 11.85 18.42 2.77
N LEU A 49 12.37 17.33 2.21
CA LEU A 49 11.63 16.52 1.25
C LEU A 49 10.31 15.98 1.84
N GLY A 50 10.34 15.39 3.03
CA GLY A 50 9.14 14.90 3.70
C GLY A 50 8.12 15.99 4.00
N LYS A 51 8.57 17.20 4.37
CA LYS A 51 7.68 18.37 4.56
C LYS A 51 7.07 18.85 3.25
N ARG A 52 7.87 18.92 2.18
CA ARG A 52 7.40 19.30 0.83
C ARG A 52 6.34 18.33 0.31
N ILE A 53 6.51 17.03 0.55
CA ILE A 53 5.52 16.03 0.16
C ILE A 53 4.20 16.22 0.95
N LEU A 54 4.26 16.50 2.26
CA LEU A 54 3.04 16.80 3.05
C LEU A 54 2.27 18.02 2.51
N ALA A 55 2.98 19.05 2.04
CA ALA A 55 2.39 20.26 1.47
C ALA A 55 1.97 20.13 -0.01
N SER A 56 2.35 19.05 -0.71
CA SER A 56 2.15 18.90 -2.17
C SER A 56 0.69 18.94 -2.63
N THR A 57 -0.26 18.73 -1.72
CA THR A 57 -1.71 18.73 -1.99
C THR A 57 -2.45 19.95 -1.47
N GLU A 58 -1.75 20.94 -0.90
CA GLU A 58 -2.39 22.13 -0.34
C GLU A 58 -3.26 22.85 -1.38
N SER A 59 -2.77 22.98 -2.62
CA SER A 59 -3.54 23.56 -3.73
C SER A 59 -4.75 22.73 -4.17
N LYS A 60 -4.88 21.49 -3.67
CA LYS A 60 -5.99 20.55 -3.94
C LYS A 60 -6.97 20.48 -2.76
N GLY A 61 -6.84 21.38 -1.78
CA GLY A 61 -7.81 21.56 -0.70
C GLY A 61 -7.52 20.76 0.57
N PHE A 62 -6.37 20.09 0.68
CA PHE A 62 -5.96 19.43 1.92
C PHE A 62 -4.44 19.46 2.09
N VAL A 63 -3.98 19.40 3.34
CA VAL A 63 -2.56 19.40 3.69
C VAL A 63 -2.25 18.22 4.60
N GLY A 64 -1.08 17.61 4.41
CA GLY A 64 -0.58 16.59 5.30
C GLY A 64 -0.06 17.20 6.61
N LEU A 65 -0.54 16.71 7.76
CA LEU A 65 -0.12 17.22 9.07
C LEU A 65 1.14 16.54 9.60
N THR A 66 1.24 15.22 9.41
CA THR A 66 2.35 14.43 9.94
C THR A 66 2.44 13.07 9.24
N TRP A 67 3.55 12.39 9.43
CA TRP A 67 3.78 11.03 8.96
C TRP A 67 3.56 10.01 10.06
N TYR A 68 2.81 8.95 9.75
CA TYR A 68 2.72 7.74 10.57
C TYR A 68 3.56 6.64 9.95
N ASP A 69 4.05 5.72 10.77
CA ASP A 69 4.68 4.51 10.27
C ASP A 69 3.64 3.41 10.01
N GLY A 70 3.61 2.90 8.79
CA GLY A 70 2.76 1.79 8.38
C GLY A 70 3.49 0.45 8.32
N GLY A 71 4.80 0.43 8.55
CA GLY A 71 5.65 -0.74 8.40
C GLY A 71 5.94 -1.10 6.94
N ALA A 72 6.94 -1.99 6.76
CA ALA A 72 7.23 -2.60 5.48
C ALA A 72 6.12 -3.57 5.08
N ARG A 73 5.85 -3.67 3.78
CA ARG A 73 4.86 -4.59 3.24
C ARG A 73 5.55 -5.81 2.66
N SER A 74 4.86 -6.93 2.71
CA SER A 74 5.26 -8.12 1.97
C SER A 74 4.03 -8.85 1.44
N PHE A 75 4.25 -9.73 0.47
CA PHE A 75 3.17 -10.51 -0.12
C PHE A 75 2.61 -11.53 0.88
N TYR A 76 1.31 -11.79 0.78
CA TYR A 76 0.67 -12.92 1.43
C TYR A 76 -0.36 -13.58 0.52
N ALA A 77 -0.46 -14.90 0.60
CA ALA A 77 -1.34 -15.71 -0.24
C ALA A 77 -1.66 -17.07 0.40
N GLY A 78 -2.47 -17.88 -0.31
CA GLY A 78 -2.74 -19.27 0.04
C GLY A 78 -1.56 -20.23 -0.15
N LYS A 79 -0.46 -19.77 -0.77
CA LYS A 79 0.81 -20.48 -0.96
C LYS A 79 2.00 -19.56 -0.64
N PRO A 80 3.19 -20.11 -0.33
CA PRO A 80 4.42 -19.30 -0.23
C PRO A 80 4.73 -18.56 -1.53
N ILE A 81 5.27 -17.34 -1.40
CA ILE A 81 5.80 -16.53 -2.51
C ILE A 81 7.26 -16.25 -2.17
N THR A 82 8.17 -17.02 -2.75
CA THR A 82 9.61 -16.99 -2.43
C THR A 82 10.46 -16.36 -3.52
N GLN A 83 9.92 -16.25 -4.73
CA GLN A 83 10.55 -15.63 -5.88
C GLN A 83 9.50 -14.96 -6.77
N PRO A 84 9.87 -13.99 -7.63
CA PRO A 84 8.93 -13.31 -8.52
C PRO A 84 8.09 -14.25 -9.38
N ASP A 85 8.66 -15.35 -9.86
CA ASP A 85 7.97 -16.34 -10.69
C ASP A 85 6.76 -16.98 -9.99
N ASP A 86 6.74 -17.01 -8.66
CA ASP A 86 5.60 -17.53 -7.89
C ASP A 86 4.35 -16.67 -8.06
N LEU A 87 4.50 -15.40 -8.46
CA LEU A 87 3.41 -14.43 -8.68
C LEU A 87 2.84 -14.48 -10.11
N VAL A 88 3.47 -15.16 -11.04
CA VAL A 88 3.06 -15.16 -12.46
C VAL A 88 1.62 -15.63 -12.60
N GLY A 89 0.77 -14.78 -13.16
CA GLY A 89 -0.65 -15.05 -13.35
C GLY A 89 -1.52 -14.96 -12.10
N MET A 90 -0.95 -14.79 -10.90
CA MET A 90 -1.72 -14.66 -9.67
C MET A 90 -2.49 -13.34 -9.61
N LYS A 91 -3.77 -13.40 -9.24
CA LYS A 91 -4.59 -12.21 -8.97
C LYS A 91 -4.26 -11.65 -7.60
N ILE A 92 -3.45 -10.60 -7.56
CA ILE A 92 -3.01 -9.98 -6.31
C ILE A 92 -3.75 -8.69 -6.10
N ARG A 93 -4.41 -8.57 -4.95
CA ARG A 93 -4.98 -7.29 -4.55
C ARG A 93 -3.88 -6.26 -4.35
N VAL A 94 -4.08 -5.09 -4.93
CA VAL A 94 -3.28 -3.87 -4.65
C VAL A 94 -4.16 -2.75 -4.13
N GLN A 95 -3.53 -1.80 -3.44
CA GLN A 95 -4.20 -0.51 -3.18
C GLN A 95 -4.41 0.23 -4.50
N GLN A 96 -5.35 1.18 -4.52
CA GLN A 96 -5.60 2.06 -5.66
C GLN A 96 -4.43 3.06 -5.85
N SER A 97 -3.27 2.53 -6.22
CA SER A 97 -1.98 3.20 -6.38
C SER A 97 -1.44 2.82 -7.76
N PRO A 98 -1.13 3.80 -8.63
CA PRO A 98 -0.47 3.54 -9.89
C PRO A 98 0.83 2.74 -9.73
N SER A 99 1.64 3.07 -8.72
CA SER A 99 2.91 2.38 -8.47
C SER A 99 2.72 0.91 -8.08
N ALA A 100 1.73 0.62 -7.23
CA ALA A 100 1.45 -0.76 -6.82
C ALA A 100 0.93 -1.62 -7.99
N ILE A 101 0.13 -1.05 -8.88
CA ILE A 101 -0.34 -1.71 -10.10
C ILE A 101 0.83 -2.07 -11.01
N VAL A 102 1.74 -1.12 -11.25
CA VAL A 102 2.92 -1.33 -12.09
C VAL A 102 3.85 -2.38 -11.47
N MET A 103 4.08 -2.30 -10.15
CA MET A 103 4.93 -3.25 -9.43
C MET A 103 4.43 -4.70 -9.61
N VAL A 104 3.16 -4.98 -9.36
CA VAL A 104 2.63 -6.34 -9.48
C VAL A 104 2.65 -6.83 -10.93
N LYS A 105 2.37 -5.97 -11.91
CA LYS A 105 2.51 -6.32 -13.34
C LYS A 105 3.95 -6.65 -13.70
N ALA A 106 4.91 -5.87 -13.22
CA ALA A 106 6.34 -6.09 -13.47
C ALA A 106 6.83 -7.42 -12.88
N LEU A 107 6.20 -7.89 -11.81
CA LEU A 107 6.44 -9.19 -11.19
C LEU A 107 5.62 -10.34 -11.83
N GLY A 108 4.93 -10.09 -12.95
CA GLY A 108 4.14 -11.10 -13.68
C GLY A 108 2.76 -11.39 -13.11
N GLY A 109 2.39 -10.76 -11.99
CA GLY A 109 1.07 -10.89 -11.39
C GLY A 109 -0.01 -10.06 -12.09
N VAL A 110 -1.26 -10.35 -11.74
CA VAL A 110 -2.45 -9.63 -12.20
C VAL A 110 -2.94 -8.74 -11.06
N PRO A 111 -2.64 -7.42 -11.06
CA PRO A 111 -3.10 -6.54 -10.00
C PRO A 111 -4.61 -6.32 -10.06
N THR A 112 -5.27 -6.42 -8.90
CA THR A 112 -6.68 -6.09 -8.74
C THR A 112 -6.80 -4.94 -7.72
N PRO A 113 -6.98 -3.68 -8.17
CA PRO A 113 -7.09 -2.53 -7.27
C PRO A 113 -8.43 -2.53 -6.55
N MET A 114 -8.42 -2.50 -5.22
CA MET A 114 -9.65 -2.47 -4.40
C MET A 114 -9.41 -1.91 -3.00
N ALA A 115 -10.49 -1.54 -2.30
CA ALA A 115 -10.41 -1.04 -0.94
C ALA A 115 -9.97 -2.14 0.03
N GLN A 116 -9.39 -1.76 1.17
CA GLN A 116 -8.91 -2.75 2.14
C GLN A 116 -10.06 -3.54 2.78
N GLY A 117 -11.21 -2.89 2.99
CA GLY A 117 -12.38 -3.50 3.63
C GLY A 117 -13.06 -4.58 2.78
N GLU A 118 -12.81 -4.60 1.47
CA GLU A 118 -13.38 -5.60 0.55
C GLU A 118 -12.55 -6.88 0.53
N LEU A 119 -11.24 -6.78 0.80
CA LEU A 119 -10.28 -7.84 0.53
C LEU A 119 -10.55 -9.15 1.29
N TYR A 120 -11.07 -9.10 2.52
CA TYR A 120 -11.40 -10.34 3.24
C TYR A 120 -12.44 -11.17 2.46
N THR A 121 -13.50 -10.53 1.98
CA THR A 121 -14.55 -11.19 1.19
C THR A 121 -14.01 -11.66 -0.15
N GLU A 122 -13.19 -10.85 -0.83
CA GLU A 122 -12.62 -11.19 -2.14
C GLU A 122 -11.61 -12.36 -2.05
N LEU A 123 -10.85 -12.46 -0.95
CA LEU A 123 -10.02 -13.65 -0.65
C LEU A 123 -10.89 -14.88 -0.40
N HIS A 124 -11.98 -14.72 0.36
CA HIS A 124 -12.87 -15.84 0.70
C HIS A 124 -13.57 -16.40 -0.55
N GLN A 125 -13.96 -15.51 -1.48
CA GLN A 125 -14.59 -15.86 -2.75
C GLN A 125 -13.59 -16.34 -3.81
N GLY A 126 -12.28 -16.20 -3.57
CA GLY A 126 -11.24 -16.56 -4.52
C GLY A 126 -11.17 -15.63 -5.74
N VAL A 127 -11.73 -14.42 -5.65
CA VAL A 127 -11.62 -13.40 -6.72
C VAL A 127 -10.17 -12.93 -6.83
N VAL A 128 -9.50 -12.81 -5.69
CA VAL A 128 -8.05 -12.58 -5.57
C VAL A 128 -7.41 -13.68 -4.73
N GLU A 129 -6.15 -13.97 -5.02
CA GLU A 129 -5.39 -15.08 -4.42
C GLU A 129 -4.43 -14.60 -3.32
N GLY A 130 -4.28 -13.28 -3.17
CA GLY A 130 -3.38 -12.70 -2.20
C GLY A 130 -3.43 -11.18 -2.16
N GLY A 131 -2.58 -10.60 -1.33
CA GLY A 131 -2.39 -9.16 -1.20
C GLY A 131 -1.02 -8.81 -0.65
N LEU A 132 -0.82 -7.53 -0.30
CA LEU A 132 0.40 -7.06 0.34
C LEU A 132 0.09 -6.20 1.56
N ASN A 133 0.77 -6.44 2.68
CA ASN A 133 0.70 -5.60 3.88
C ASN A 133 1.79 -5.94 4.90
N HIS A 134 1.93 -5.09 5.92
CA HIS A 134 2.75 -5.39 7.10
C HIS A 134 2.10 -6.52 7.92
N PRO A 135 2.88 -7.46 8.53
CA PRO A 135 2.35 -8.64 9.22
C PRO A 135 1.33 -8.32 10.32
N VAL A 136 1.52 -7.27 11.11
CA VAL A 136 0.57 -6.88 12.17
C VAL A 136 -0.80 -6.55 11.58
N PHE A 137 -0.84 -5.70 10.55
CA PHE A 137 -2.13 -5.30 9.96
C PHE A 137 -2.79 -6.46 9.21
N TYR A 138 -2.00 -7.32 8.56
CA TYR A 138 -2.50 -8.56 7.94
C TYR A 138 -3.19 -9.49 8.96
N ALA A 139 -2.64 -9.59 10.18
CA ALA A 139 -3.24 -10.35 11.26
C ALA A 139 -4.50 -9.67 11.84
N ASP A 140 -4.44 -8.37 12.10
CA ASP A 140 -5.54 -7.60 12.71
C ASP A 140 -6.83 -7.65 11.89
N ILE A 141 -6.71 -7.63 10.56
CA ILE A 141 -7.84 -7.71 9.63
C ILE A 141 -8.21 -9.15 9.26
N ARG A 142 -7.63 -10.15 9.95
CA ARG A 142 -7.95 -11.57 9.84
C ARG A 142 -7.71 -12.17 8.46
N HIS A 143 -6.85 -11.57 7.63
CA HIS A 143 -6.49 -12.15 6.34
C HIS A 143 -5.71 -13.46 6.50
N ALA A 144 -5.07 -13.66 7.65
CA ALA A 144 -4.36 -14.89 7.99
C ALA A 144 -5.25 -16.14 8.03
N GLU A 145 -6.56 -15.99 8.17
CA GLU A 145 -7.50 -17.11 8.13
C GLU A 145 -7.62 -17.71 6.72
N LEU A 146 -7.42 -16.89 5.69
CA LEU A 146 -7.65 -17.24 4.28
C LEU A 146 -6.34 -17.34 3.48
N ALA A 147 -5.41 -16.42 3.70
CA ALA A 147 -4.13 -16.33 3.00
C ALA A 147 -2.98 -16.60 3.96
N LYS A 148 -2.80 -17.88 4.31
CA LYS A 148 -2.01 -18.34 5.46
C LYS A 148 -0.52 -18.04 5.40
N PHE A 149 0.03 -17.80 4.21
CA PHE A 149 1.46 -17.60 4.03
C PHE A 149 1.75 -16.12 3.83
N HIS A 150 2.38 -15.50 4.83
CA HIS A 150 3.00 -14.17 4.70
C HIS A 150 4.48 -14.38 4.38
N SER A 151 4.88 -14.00 3.17
CA SER A 151 6.23 -14.20 2.66
C SER A 151 6.96 -12.87 2.69
N ARG A 152 8.05 -12.80 3.47
CA ARG A 152 8.81 -11.57 3.63
C ARG A 152 9.64 -11.29 2.38
N ASP A 153 9.31 -10.22 1.69
CA ASP A 153 10.09 -9.67 0.58
C ASP A 153 11.45 -9.19 1.14
N VAL A 154 12.54 -9.84 0.74
CA VAL A 154 13.93 -9.50 1.10
C VAL A 154 14.80 -9.36 -0.13
#